data_AF-A0A023WYZ1-F1
#
_entry.id   AF-A0A023WYZ1-F1
#
_cell.length_a   1.000
_cell.length_b   1.000
_cell.length_c   1.000
_cell.angle_alpha   90.00
_cell.angle_beta   90.00
_cell.angle_gamma   90.00
#
_symmetry.space_group_name_H-M   'P 1'
#
loop_
_entity.id
_entity.type
_entity.pdbx_description
1 polymer ?
#
loop_
_entity_poly.entity_id
_entity_poly.type
_entity_poly.pdbx_seq_one_letter_code
_entity_poly.pdbx_strand_id
1 'polypeptide(L)'
;MSFDEGVAARFRRYRKGADATLREVHAAEAAAERLSVRLFDGLERGARYAREAGFEVETTREEDRFTVRLALGEQASAKVTFALLRGAAAETDEFLMHEELSSHTLKPGGYSGRVVGWASPGVPEREPCQVFAVYQDGTWRTKGLLVERSRGSVDDPDEVTLGFCLRILGRLVDLCAPTEGAGRIWEAGPYTLEDHAEGRPHPTRTRWLK
;
A
#
# COMPACT_ATOMS: atom_id res chain seq x y z
N MET A 1 -20.42 -26.08 -42.66
CA MET A 1 -20.42 -26.01 -41.19
C MET A 1 -21.79 -25.55 -40.76
N SER A 2 -22.49 -26.34 -39.97
CA SER A 2 -23.84 -25.99 -39.50
C SER A 2 -23.79 -24.85 -38.47
N PHE A 3 -24.93 -24.21 -38.23
CA PHE A 3 -25.05 -23.18 -37.19
C PHE A 3 -24.60 -23.72 -35.81
N ASP A 4 -25.05 -24.93 -35.46
CA ASP A 4 -24.72 -25.58 -34.18
C ASP A 4 -23.23 -25.89 -34.05
N GLU A 5 -22.58 -26.33 -35.13
CA GLU A 5 -21.12 -26.53 -35.17
C GLU A 5 -20.37 -25.21 -34.94
N GLY A 6 -20.86 -24.12 -35.53
CA GLY A 6 -20.30 -22.77 -35.36
C GLY A 6 -20.46 -22.24 -33.93
N VAL A 7 -21.64 -22.44 -33.32
CA VAL A 7 -21.92 -22.06 -31.93
C VAL A 7 -21.05 -22.86 -30.96
N ALA A 8 -20.95 -24.18 -31.14
CA ALA A 8 -20.11 -25.04 -30.31
C ALA A 8 -18.62 -24.66 -30.40
N ALA A 9 -18.13 -24.36 -31.62
CA ALA A 9 -16.75 -23.87 -31.79
C ALA A 9 -16.51 -22.52 -31.10
N ARG A 10 -17.51 -21.63 -31.10
CA ARG A 10 -17.44 -20.34 -30.40
C ARG A 10 -17.38 -20.52 -28.88
N PHE A 11 -18.24 -21.35 -28.28
CA PHE A 11 -18.18 -21.63 -26.84
C PHE A 11 -16.89 -22.34 -26.43
N ARG A 12 -16.34 -23.25 -27.25
CA ARG A 12 -15.01 -23.84 -26.98
C ARG A 12 -13.90 -22.79 -26.93
N ARG A 13 -13.93 -21.81 -27.84
CA ARG A 13 -12.97 -20.68 -27.81
C ARG A 13 -13.16 -19.82 -26.55
N TYR A 14 -14.40 -19.53 -26.16
CA TYR A 14 -14.68 -18.78 -24.92
C TYR A 14 -14.22 -19.53 -23.68
N ARG A 15 -14.46 -20.84 -23.59
CA ARG A 15 -13.95 -21.68 -22.50
C ARG A 15 -12.42 -21.63 -22.43
N LYS A 16 -11.74 -21.83 -23.56
CA LYS A 16 -10.26 -21.75 -23.60
C LYS A 16 -9.74 -20.38 -23.17
N GLY A 17 -10.41 -19.30 -23.57
CA GLY A 17 -10.08 -17.95 -23.13
C GLY A 17 -10.29 -17.76 -21.63
N ALA A 18 -11.45 -18.16 -21.11
CA ALA A 18 -11.78 -18.10 -19.68
C ALA A 18 -10.78 -18.89 -18.83
N ASP A 19 -10.41 -20.11 -19.24
CA ASP A 19 -9.45 -20.95 -18.52
C ASP A 19 -8.03 -20.35 -18.53
N ALA A 20 -7.66 -19.59 -19.56
CA ALA A 20 -6.40 -18.85 -19.58
C ALA A 20 -6.45 -17.65 -18.62
N THR A 21 -7.52 -16.86 -18.68
CA THR A 21 -7.74 -15.72 -17.79
C THR A 21 -7.78 -16.13 -16.31
N LEU A 22 -8.51 -17.19 -15.96
CA LEU A 22 -8.58 -17.66 -14.58
C LEU A 22 -7.21 -18.09 -14.04
N ARG A 23 -6.37 -18.70 -14.89
CA ARG A 23 -4.99 -19.04 -14.51
C ARG A 23 -4.15 -17.81 -14.20
N GLU A 24 -4.27 -16.75 -15.01
CA GLU A 24 -3.55 -15.48 -14.77
C GLU A 24 -4.04 -14.79 -13.48
N VAL A 25 -5.36 -14.75 -13.27
CA VAL A 25 -5.98 -14.22 -12.05
C VAL A 25 -5.44 -14.95 -10.81
N HIS A 26 -5.52 -16.28 -10.79
CA HIS A 26 -5.07 -17.06 -9.65
C HIS A 26 -3.55 -16.95 -9.42
N ALA A 27 -2.75 -16.83 -10.49
CA ALA A 27 -1.32 -16.62 -10.35
C ALA A 27 -1.00 -15.24 -9.73
N ALA A 28 -1.74 -14.20 -10.13
CA ALA A 28 -1.60 -12.86 -9.57
C ALA A 28 -2.08 -12.79 -8.10
N GLU A 29 -3.18 -13.47 -7.76
CA GLU A 29 -3.65 -13.61 -6.37
C GLU A 29 -2.60 -14.30 -5.50
N ALA A 30 -2.07 -15.44 -5.96
CA ALA A 30 -1.03 -16.18 -5.24
C ALA A 30 0.26 -15.36 -5.08
N ALA A 31 0.61 -14.53 -6.05
CA ALA A 31 1.74 -13.61 -5.94
C ALA A 31 1.47 -12.50 -4.90
N ALA A 32 0.26 -11.93 -4.89
CA ALA A 32 -0.13 -10.93 -3.90
C ALA A 32 -0.17 -11.48 -2.47
N GLU A 33 -0.62 -12.73 -2.30
CA GLU A 33 -0.54 -13.46 -1.02
C GLU A 33 0.91 -13.62 -0.54
N ARG A 34 1.84 -14.00 -1.44
CA ARG A 34 3.26 -14.07 -1.08
C ARG A 34 3.81 -12.70 -0.70
N LEU A 35 3.47 -11.65 -1.45
CA LEU A 35 3.89 -10.29 -1.12
C LEU A 35 3.34 -9.86 0.24
N SER A 36 2.06 -10.09 0.53
CA SER A 36 1.43 -9.62 1.76
C SER A 36 2.08 -10.24 2.98
N VAL A 37 2.37 -11.55 2.96
CA VAL A 37 3.11 -12.23 4.02
C VAL A 37 4.46 -11.57 4.26
N ARG A 38 5.27 -11.40 3.20
CA ARG A 38 6.61 -10.80 3.31
C ARG A 38 6.58 -9.34 3.76
N LEU A 39 5.64 -8.56 3.24
CA LEU A 39 5.44 -7.16 3.62
C LEU A 39 5.06 -7.05 5.10
N PHE A 40 4.12 -7.88 5.57
CA PHE A 40 3.64 -7.83 6.95
C PHE A 40 4.72 -8.30 7.92
N ASP A 41 5.50 -9.33 7.56
CA ASP A 41 6.67 -9.76 8.34
C ASP A 41 7.74 -8.66 8.42
N GLY A 42 8.02 -7.99 7.30
CA GLY A 42 8.96 -6.88 7.24
C GLY A 42 8.51 -5.66 8.07
N LEU A 43 7.22 -5.32 8.03
CA LEU A 43 6.64 -4.25 8.84
C LEU A 43 6.66 -4.60 10.33
N GLU A 44 6.33 -5.83 10.72
CA GLU A 44 6.42 -6.29 12.12
C GLU A 44 7.87 -6.22 12.63
N ARG A 45 8.84 -6.67 11.81
CA ARG A 45 10.26 -6.58 12.16
C ARG A 45 10.73 -5.14 12.29
N GLY A 46 10.31 -4.26 11.38
CA GLY A 46 10.60 -2.83 11.46
C GLY A 46 9.95 -2.16 12.69
N ALA A 47 8.71 -2.53 13.02
CA ALA A 47 8.02 -2.06 14.22
C ALA A 47 8.78 -2.43 15.49
N ARG A 48 9.37 -3.63 15.56
CA ARG A 48 10.25 -4.02 16.66
C ARG A 48 11.46 -3.07 16.81
N TYR A 49 12.14 -2.72 15.73
CA TYR A 49 13.26 -1.77 15.79
C TYR A 49 12.81 -0.37 16.23
N ALA A 50 11.62 0.07 15.81
CA ALA A 50 11.06 1.32 16.29
C ALA A 50 10.77 1.28 17.81
N ARG A 51 10.23 0.17 18.34
CA ARG A 51 10.07 0.00 19.80
C ARG A 51 11.41 0.06 20.53
N GLU A 52 12.43 -0.61 20.01
CA GLU A 52 13.80 -0.59 20.57
C GLU A 52 14.39 0.83 20.56
N ALA A 53 14.01 1.67 19.60
CA ALA A 53 14.40 3.08 19.53
C ALA A 53 13.54 4.00 20.43
N GLY A 54 12.57 3.47 21.18
CA GLY A 54 11.76 4.23 22.14
C GLY A 54 10.43 4.75 21.61
N PHE A 55 10.00 4.36 20.41
CA PHE A 55 8.66 4.70 19.91
C PHE A 55 7.57 3.80 20.53
N GLU A 56 6.40 4.36 20.81
CA GLU A 56 5.23 3.58 21.18
C GLU A 56 4.64 2.95 19.90
N VAL A 57 4.82 1.65 19.71
CA VAL A 57 4.35 0.96 18.51
C VAL A 57 3.44 -0.21 18.86
N GLU A 58 2.23 -0.19 18.34
CA GLU A 58 1.28 -1.28 18.39
C GLU A 58 1.13 -1.91 17.02
N THR A 59 1.16 -3.23 16.97
CA THR A 59 0.90 -3.99 15.74
C THR A 59 -0.25 -4.96 15.98
N THR A 60 -1.07 -5.17 14.96
CA THR A 60 -2.14 -6.16 14.97
C THR A 60 -2.13 -6.88 13.65
N ARG A 61 -2.08 -8.22 13.70
CA ARG A 61 -2.07 -9.07 12.52
C ARG A 61 -3.27 -10.00 12.54
N GLU A 62 -3.96 -10.00 11.42
CA GLU A 62 -5.01 -10.94 11.05
C GLU A 62 -4.59 -11.61 9.73
N GLU A 63 -5.38 -12.57 9.23
CA GLU A 63 -5.01 -13.40 8.08
C GLU A 63 -4.63 -12.57 6.84
N ASP A 64 -5.46 -11.59 6.48
CA ASP A 64 -5.29 -10.75 5.29
C ASP A 64 -4.95 -9.30 5.62
N ARG A 65 -4.73 -8.97 6.90
CA ARG A 65 -4.63 -7.59 7.37
C ARG A 65 -3.52 -7.38 8.38
N PHE A 66 -2.77 -6.31 8.21
CA PHE A 66 -1.73 -5.87 9.14
C PHE A 66 -1.93 -4.40 9.48
N THR A 67 -2.03 -4.11 10.77
CA THR A 67 -2.16 -2.74 11.27
C THR A 67 -0.92 -2.40 12.09
N VAL A 68 -0.37 -1.22 11.83
CA VAL A 68 0.66 -0.59 12.66
C VAL A 68 0.18 0.77 13.11
N ARG A 69 0.21 1.00 14.41
CA ARG A 69 0.04 2.31 15.03
C ARG A 69 1.36 2.71 15.66
N LEU A 70 1.84 3.90 15.33
CA LEU A 70 2.99 4.51 15.96
C LEU A 70 2.52 5.75 16.72
N ALA A 71 3.07 5.97 17.91
CA ALA A 71 2.80 7.15 18.71
C ALA A 71 4.05 7.69 19.41
N LEU A 72 3.97 8.99 19.71
CA LEU A 72 4.94 9.80 20.41
C LEU A 72 4.19 10.62 21.47
N GLY A 73 3.82 9.95 22.57
CA GLY A 73 2.94 10.52 23.60
C GLY A 73 1.47 10.61 23.18
N GLU A 74 0.65 11.26 24.01
CA GLU A 74 -0.81 11.19 23.92
C GLU A 74 -1.43 11.88 22.70
N GLN A 75 -0.74 12.85 22.10
CA GLN A 75 -1.30 13.72 21.05
C GLN A 75 -0.71 13.49 19.65
N ALA A 76 0.33 12.67 19.52
CA ALA A 76 1.01 12.46 18.24
C ALA A 76 1.00 10.97 17.89
N SER A 77 0.04 10.55 17.07
CA SER A 77 -0.02 9.17 16.59
C SER A 77 -0.47 9.10 15.14
N ALA A 78 -0.02 8.06 14.45
CA ALA A 78 -0.44 7.73 13.11
C ALA A 78 -0.66 6.22 13.02
N LYS A 79 -1.74 5.84 12.33
CA LYS A 79 -2.13 4.46 12.15
C LYS A 79 -2.26 4.16 10.67
N VAL A 80 -1.68 3.05 10.24
CA VAL A 80 -1.88 2.50 8.90
C VAL A 80 -2.30 1.04 9.01
N THR A 81 -3.32 0.68 8.24
CA THR A 81 -3.76 -0.69 8.06
C THR A 81 -3.54 -1.08 6.62
N PHE A 82 -2.77 -2.13 6.39
CA PHE A 82 -2.60 -2.79 5.10
C PHE A 82 -3.50 -4.03 5.03
N ALA A 83 -4.13 -4.29 3.90
CA ALA A 83 -4.85 -5.52 3.65
C ALA A 83 -4.59 -6.07 2.24
N LEU A 84 -4.54 -7.40 2.15
CA LEU A 84 -4.62 -8.13 0.90
C LEU A 84 -6.06 -8.10 0.41
N LEU A 85 -6.29 -7.67 -0.83
CA LEU A 85 -7.59 -7.80 -1.47
C LEU A 85 -7.68 -9.13 -2.20
N ARG A 86 -8.80 -9.84 -2.01
CA ARG A 86 -9.14 -11.04 -2.78
C ARG A 86 -9.55 -10.64 -4.20
N GLY A 87 -9.27 -11.48 -5.18
CA GLY A 87 -9.45 -11.18 -6.60
C GLY A 87 -8.21 -10.54 -7.22
N ALA A 88 -8.14 -10.64 -8.55
CA ALA A 88 -7.19 -9.87 -9.35
C ALA A 88 -7.95 -8.85 -10.21
N ALA A 89 -7.40 -7.65 -10.33
CA ALA A 89 -7.92 -6.61 -11.20
C ALA A 89 -7.28 -6.73 -12.58
N ALA A 90 -8.09 -6.60 -13.64
CA ALA A 90 -7.55 -6.40 -14.97
C ALA A 90 -6.81 -5.05 -14.98
N GLU A 91 -5.57 -5.05 -15.44
CA GLU A 91 -4.82 -3.82 -15.68
C GLU A 91 -5.39 -3.18 -16.94
N THR A 92 -6.30 -2.23 -16.75
CA THR A 92 -6.64 -1.27 -17.79
C THR A 92 -5.52 -0.23 -17.84
N ASP A 93 -5.29 0.36 -19.02
CA ASP A 93 -4.22 1.35 -19.26
C ASP A 93 -4.26 2.58 -18.32
N GLU A 94 -5.29 2.73 -17.49
CA GLU A 94 -5.56 3.94 -16.73
C GLU A 94 -4.96 3.99 -15.31
N PHE A 95 -4.54 2.87 -14.71
CA PHE A 95 -4.12 2.91 -13.29
C PHE A 95 -2.61 2.76 -13.01
N LEU A 96 -1.81 2.10 -13.87
CA LEU A 96 -0.36 1.90 -13.59
C LEU A 96 0.56 1.84 -14.83
N MET A 97 0.08 2.20 -16.01
CA MET A 97 0.93 2.38 -17.21
C MET A 97 1.48 3.81 -17.23
N HIS A 98 2.59 4.06 -16.54
CA HIS A 98 3.51 5.11 -16.98
C HIS A 98 4.73 4.44 -17.61
N GLU A 99 4.88 4.68 -18.91
CA GLU A 99 5.91 4.19 -19.83
C GLU A 99 7.35 4.61 -19.48
N GLU A 100 7.60 5.25 -18.34
CA GLU A 100 8.93 5.78 -18.00
C GLU A 100 9.80 4.85 -17.15
N LEU A 101 9.32 3.66 -16.78
CA LEU A 101 10.01 2.81 -15.77
C LEU A 101 10.19 1.32 -16.13
N SER A 102 10.50 0.95 -17.37
CA SER A 102 10.94 -0.44 -17.61
C SER A 102 11.86 -0.69 -18.81
N SER A 103 13.03 -1.26 -18.54
CA SER A 103 13.77 -2.16 -19.43
C SER A 103 13.17 -3.57 -19.51
N HIS A 104 12.04 -3.80 -18.84
CA HIS A 104 11.31 -5.06 -18.83
C HIS A 104 10.02 -4.87 -19.63
N THR A 105 9.90 -5.55 -20.75
CA THR A 105 8.71 -5.52 -21.60
C THR A 105 7.56 -6.21 -20.87
N LEU A 106 6.71 -5.45 -20.17
CA LEU A 106 5.43 -5.98 -19.70
C LEU A 106 4.56 -6.28 -20.93
N LYS A 107 3.91 -7.45 -20.96
CA LYS A 107 2.90 -7.73 -21.98
C LYS A 107 1.73 -6.75 -21.76
N PRO A 108 1.28 -6.01 -22.77
CA PRO A 108 0.06 -5.21 -22.68
C PRO A 108 -1.11 -6.15 -22.39
N GLY A 109 -1.83 -5.92 -21.30
CA GLY A 109 -2.92 -6.78 -20.83
C GLY A 109 -2.45 -7.85 -19.83
N GLY A 110 -3.03 -7.80 -18.63
CA GLY A 110 -2.79 -8.77 -17.58
C GLY A 110 -3.65 -8.51 -16.35
N TYR A 111 -3.55 -9.39 -15.36
CA TYR A 111 -4.20 -9.26 -14.07
C TYR A 111 -3.18 -8.96 -12.99
N SER A 112 -3.56 -8.15 -12.00
CA SER A 112 -2.77 -7.89 -10.80
C SER A 112 -3.57 -8.16 -9.53
N GLY A 113 -2.97 -8.84 -8.58
CA GLY A 113 -3.45 -8.87 -7.20
C GLY A 113 -3.11 -7.56 -6.49
N ARG A 114 -3.80 -7.26 -5.39
CA ARG A 114 -3.65 -5.97 -4.70
C ARG A 114 -3.38 -6.13 -3.21
N VAL A 115 -2.39 -5.39 -2.73
CA VAL A 115 -2.25 -5.05 -1.30
C VAL A 115 -2.48 -3.56 -1.18
N VAL A 116 -3.29 -3.15 -0.19
CA VAL A 116 -3.80 -1.78 -0.09
C VAL A 116 -3.65 -1.29 1.34
N GLY A 117 -3.16 -0.07 1.51
CA GLY A 117 -2.99 0.61 2.79
C GLY A 117 -3.99 1.74 2.98
N TRP A 118 -4.52 1.90 4.20
CA TRP A 118 -5.35 3.03 4.62
C TRP A 118 -4.76 3.67 5.86
N ALA A 119 -4.68 5.00 5.89
CA ALA A 119 -4.21 5.76 7.04
C ALA A 119 -5.40 6.38 7.81
N SER A 120 -5.31 6.44 9.14
CA SER A 120 -6.29 7.04 10.03
C SER A 120 -5.59 7.86 11.14
N PRO A 121 -6.11 9.03 11.58
CA PRO A 121 -7.04 9.97 10.94
C PRO A 121 -6.31 11.12 10.21
N GLY A 122 -6.84 11.59 9.08
CA GLY A 122 -6.31 12.75 8.34
C GLY A 122 -6.34 12.62 6.81
N VAL A 123 -6.41 11.38 6.29
CA VAL A 123 -6.74 11.14 4.86
C VAL A 123 -8.26 11.16 4.76
N PRO A 124 -8.88 11.88 3.81
CA PRO A 124 -10.31 11.76 3.57
C PRO A 124 -10.65 10.28 3.42
N GLU A 125 -11.48 9.77 4.33
CA GLU A 125 -11.61 8.37 4.80
C GLU A 125 -12.08 7.34 3.74
N ARG A 126 -11.81 7.55 2.46
CA ARG A 126 -12.39 6.74 1.38
C ARG A 126 -11.37 6.17 0.40
N GLU A 127 -10.17 6.75 0.30
CA GLU A 127 -9.16 6.29 -0.65
C GLU A 127 -7.98 5.60 0.04
N PRO A 128 -7.43 4.54 -0.57
CA PRO A 128 -6.17 3.98 -0.16
C PRO A 128 -5.04 5.02 -0.10
N CYS A 129 -4.28 5.05 0.99
CA CYS A 129 -3.07 5.83 1.08
C CYS A 129 -1.86 5.13 0.42
N GLN A 130 -1.93 3.83 0.16
CA GLN A 130 -0.89 3.09 -0.55
C GLN A 130 -1.52 1.94 -1.34
N VAL A 131 -1.13 1.75 -2.59
CA VAL A 131 -1.62 0.65 -3.43
C VAL A 131 -0.46 -0.10 -4.05
N PHE A 132 -0.41 -1.41 -3.85
CA PHE A 132 0.49 -2.34 -4.52
C PHE A 132 -0.28 -3.08 -5.62
N ALA A 133 0.24 -3.07 -6.85
CA ALA A 133 -0.10 -4.06 -7.88
C ALA A 133 0.94 -5.16 -7.85
N VAL A 134 0.49 -6.41 -7.81
CA VAL A 134 1.35 -7.60 -7.84
C VAL A 134 0.99 -8.43 -9.05
N TYR A 135 1.94 -8.61 -9.95
CA TYR A 135 1.75 -9.33 -11.19
C TYR A 135 2.04 -10.82 -10.99
N GLN A 136 1.55 -11.64 -11.93
CA GLN A 136 1.70 -13.10 -11.88
C GLN A 136 3.16 -13.59 -11.80
N ASP A 137 4.11 -12.80 -12.32
CA ASP A 137 5.55 -13.11 -12.27
C ASP A 137 6.20 -12.75 -10.93
N GLY A 138 5.41 -12.24 -9.98
CA GLY A 138 5.91 -11.79 -8.68
C GLY A 138 6.48 -10.37 -8.68
N THR A 139 6.58 -9.71 -9.82
CA THR A 139 6.91 -8.28 -9.86
C THR A 139 5.78 -7.51 -9.19
N TRP A 140 6.13 -6.48 -8.42
CA TRP A 140 5.15 -5.57 -7.87
C TRP A 140 5.54 -4.11 -8.09
N ARG A 141 4.51 -3.26 -8.15
CA ARG A 141 4.64 -1.79 -8.22
C ARG A 141 3.78 -1.19 -7.14
N THR A 142 4.25 -0.11 -6.53
CA THR A 142 3.50 0.57 -5.49
C THR A 142 3.49 2.07 -5.73
N LYS A 143 2.36 2.70 -5.40
CA LYS A 143 2.18 4.15 -5.45
C LYS A 143 1.31 4.57 -4.27
N GLY A 144 1.66 5.68 -3.63
CA GLY A 144 0.90 6.19 -2.51
C GLY A 144 1.59 7.29 -1.74
N LEU A 145 0.99 7.62 -0.61
CA LEU A 145 1.42 8.63 0.34
C LEU A 145 2.65 8.20 1.14
N LEU A 146 2.72 6.92 1.51
CA LEU A 146 3.77 6.40 2.38
C LEU A 146 5.07 6.22 1.59
N VAL A 147 4.93 5.72 0.36
CA VAL A 147 6.00 5.67 -0.63
C VAL A 147 5.44 6.12 -1.97
N GLU A 148 5.92 7.26 -2.46
CA GLU A 148 5.40 7.91 -3.69
C GLU A 148 5.34 6.93 -4.85
N ARG A 149 6.48 6.31 -5.18
CA ARG A 149 6.60 5.23 -6.16
C ARG A 149 7.71 4.27 -5.76
N SER A 150 7.47 2.98 -5.94
CA SER A 150 8.51 1.96 -5.88
C SER A 150 8.11 0.72 -6.66
N ARG A 151 9.08 -0.18 -6.85
CA ARG A 151 8.88 -1.48 -7.47
C ARG A 151 9.83 -2.48 -6.83
N GLY A 152 9.50 -3.75 -6.94
CA GLY A 152 10.36 -4.85 -6.53
C GLY A 152 9.80 -6.18 -7.00
N SER A 153 10.30 -7.24 -6.41
CA SER A 153 9.84 -8.61 -6.61
C SER A 153 9.42 -9.23 -5.27
N VAL A 154 8.47 -10.16 -5.31
CA VAL A 154 8.18 -11.03 -4.17
C VAL A 154 9.35 -11.94 -3.80
N ASP A 155 10.33 -12.07 -4.69
CA ASP A 155 11.53 -12.89 -4.52
C ASP A 155 12.79 -12.05 -4.16
N ASP A 156 12.63 -10.74 -3.94
CA ASP A 156 13.75 -9.90 -3.52
C ASP A 156 14.37 -10.40 -2.21
N PRO A 157 15.67 -10.17 -1.95
CA PRO A 157 16.29 -10.52 -0.67
C PRO A 157 15.61 -9.85 0.51
N ASP A 158 15.59 -10.50 1.67
CA ASP A 158 14.94 -9.98 2.89
C ASP A 158 15.42 -8.57 3.29
N GLU A 159 16.70 -8.26 3.06
CA GLU A 159 17.27 -6.94 3.34
C GLU A 159 16.63 -5.84 2.49
N VAL A 160 16.31 -6.14 1.22
CA VAL A 160 15.63 -5.21 0.31
C VAL A 160 14.19 -4.99 0.77
N THR A 161 13.47 -6.07 1.08
CA THR A 161 12.10 -5.99 1.60
C THR A 161 12.05 -5.22 2.93
N LEU A 162 12.99 -5.49 3.85
CA LEU A 162 13.08 -4.80 5.13
C LEU A 162 13.43 -3.32 4.94
N GLY A 163 14.38 -2.99 4.07
CA GLY A 163 14.70 -1.61 3.72
C GLY A 163 13.49 -0.84 3.17
N PHE A 164 12.68 -1.48 2.34
CA PHE A 164 11.42 -0.91 1.88
C PHE A 164 10.40 -0.71 3.03
N CYS A 165 10.25 -1.69 3.93
CA CYS A 165 9.36 -1.57 5.10
C CYS A 165 9.81 -0.43 6.04
N LEU A 166 11.11 -0.24 6.22
CA LEU A 166 11.66 0.88 6.99
C LEU A 166 11.32 2.23 6.36
N ARG A 167 11.24 2.34 5.04
CA ARG A 167 10.78 3.58 4.37
C ARG A 167 9.31 3.87 4.70
N ILE A 168 8.45 2.84 4.70
CA ILE A 168 7.04 2.99 5.10
C ILE A 168 6.94 3.45 6.56
N LEU A 169 7.68 2.81 7.46
CA LEU A 169 7.65 3.14 8.89
C LEU A 169 8.25 4.51 9.19
N GLY A 170 9.36 4.87 8.55
CA GLY A 170 9.93 6.21 8.65
C GLY A 170 8.93 7.27 8.21
N ARG A 171 8.18 7.00 7.14
CA ARG A 171 7.09 7.88 6.74
C ARG A 171 5.95 7.93 7.76
N LEU A 172 5.63 6.82 8.43
CA LEU A 172 4.66 6.82 9.52
C LEU A 172 5.13 7.67 10.71
N VAL A 173 6.42 7.66 11.01
CA VAL A 173 7.04 8.53 12.03
C VAL A 173 6.85 10.00 11.65
N ASP A 174 7.13 10.39 10.40
CA ASP A 174 6.93 11.76 9.92
C ASP A 174 5.47 12.24 10.08
N LEU A 175 4.50 11.31 9.96
CA LEU A 175 3.09 11.62 10.17
C LEU A 175 2.74 11.85 11.64
N CYS A 176 3.42 11.18 12.58
CA CYS A 176 3.20 11.35 14.01
C CYS A 176 3.84 12.66 14.51
N ALA A 177 5.16 12.76 14.34
CA ALA A 177 5.94 13.93 14.72
C ALA A 177 6.83 14.28 13.52
N PRO A 178 6.42 15.26 12.71
CA PRO A 178 7.23 15.66 11.59
C PRO A 178 8.57 16.18 12.10
N THR A 179 9.63 15.46 11.76
CA THR A 179 10.99 15.84 12.08
C THR A 179 11.32 17.15 11.35
N GLU A 180 12.00 18.07 12.04
CA GLU A 180 12.42 19.36 11.47
C GLU A 180 11.27 20.24 10.94
N GLY A 181 10.04 20.02 11.42
CA GLY A 181 8.86 20.80 11.01
C GLY A 181 8.33 20.47 9.62
N ALA A 182 8.91 19.47 8.95
CA ALA A 182 8.55 19.08 7.59
C ALA A 182 7.15 18.44 7.55
N GLY A 183 6.16 19.11 6.93
CA GLY A 183 4.82 18.54 6.76
C GLY A 183 3.79 18.97 7.81
N ARG A 184 4.11 19.90 8.71
CA ARG A 184 3.07 20.66 9.44
C ARG A 184 2.85 22.00 8.79
N ILE A 185 1.59 22.38 8.65
CA ILE A 185 1.20 23.75 8.34
C ILE A 185 0.22 24.23 9.39
N TRP A 186 0.24 25.53 9.66
CA TRP A 186 -0.77 26.17 10.49
C TRP A 186 -2.15 25.87 9.92
N GLU A 187 -3.04 25.39 10.77
CA GLU A 187 -4.44 25.27 10.39
C GLU A 187 -5.07 26.68 10.40
N ALA A 188 -5.91 26.96 9.42
CA ALA A 188 -6.62 28.23 9.38
C ALA A 188 -7.72 28.21 10.46
N GLY A 189 -7.54 29.00 11.52
CA GLY A 189 -8.51 29.09 12.61
C GLY A 189 -8.07 30.08 13.70
N PRO A 190 -8.99 30.52 14.57
CA PRO A 190 -8.64 31.36 15.71
C PRO A 190 -7.81 30.55 16.70
N TYR A 191 -6.68 31.11 17.11
CA TYR A 191 -5.90 30.66 18.26
C TYR A 191 -5.77 31.85 19.20
N THR A 192 -6.36 31.76 20.39
CA THR A 192 -6.54 32.91 21.28
C THR A 192 -5.40 33.03 22.29
N LEU A 193 -5.33 34.18 22.98
CA LEU A 193 -4.39 34.38 24.09
C LEU A 193 -4.67 33.41 25.25
N GLU A 194 -5.94 33.07 25.50
CA GLU A 194 -6.35 32.10 26.52
C GLU A 194 -5.85 30.69 26.19
N ASP A 195 -5.94 30.27 24.92
CA ASP A 195 -5.37 28.98 24.49
C ASP A 195 -3.87 28.90 24.76
N HIS A 196 -3.12 29.99 24.53
CA HIS A 196 -1.70 30.07 24.84
C HIS A 196 -1.44 30.03 26.35
N ALA A 197 -2.21 30.78 27.14
CA ALA A 197 -2.08 30.82 28.59
C ALA A 197 -2.37 29.45 29.24
N GLU A 198 -3.27 28.67 28.65
CA GLU A 198 -3.58 27.29 29.05
C GLU A 198 -2.55 26.25 28.55
N GLY A 199 -1.53 26.67 27.79
CA GLY A 199 -0.51 25.78 27.25
C GLY A 199 -1.03 24.85 26.15
N ARG A 200 -2.16 25.19 25.51
CA ARG A 200 -2.70 24.38 24.41
C ARG A 200 -1.76 24.46 23.20
N PRO A 201 -1.54 23.34 22.48
CA PRO A 201 -0.74 23.37 21.26
C PRO A 201 -1.43 24.21 20.18
N HIS A 202 -0.64 24.92 19.38
CA HIS A 202 -1.15 25.65 18.22
C HIS A 202 -1.82 24.69 17.21
N PRO A 203 -2.99 25.06 16.64
CA PRO A 203 -3.68 24.23 15.66
C PRO A 203 -2.84 24.13 14.40
N THR A 204 -2.34 22.93 14.15
CA THR A 204 -1.53 22.60 12.98
C THR A 204 -2.14 21.38 12.31
N ARG A 205 -2.23 21.42 10.99
CA ARG A 205 -2.63 20.26 10.19
C ARG A 205 -1.39 19.62 9.57
N THR A 206 -1.37 18.29 9.54
CA THR A 206 -0.36 17.57 8.78
C THR A 206 -0.66 17.74 7.30
N ARG A 207 0.19 18.51 6.61
CA ARG A 207 0.23 18.52 5.15
C ARG A 207 1.07 17.32 4.74
N TRP A 208 0.47 16.46 3.94
CA TRP A 208 1.19 15.38 3.27
C TRP A 208 2.42 15.94 2.58
N LEU A 209 3.59 15.51 3.08
CA LEU A 209 4.87 15.74 2.43
C LEU A 209 4.73 15.18 1.00
N LYS A 210 4.99 16.03 0.00
CA LYS A 210 4.92 15.62 -1.41
C LYS A 210 6.07 14.70 -1.74
#